data_AF-A0A954Q8H6-F1
#
_entry.id   AF-A0A954Q8H6-F1
#
_cell.length_a   1.000
_cell.length_b   1.000
_cell.length_c   1.000
_cell.angle_alpha   90.00
_cell.angle_beta   90.00
_cell.angle_gamma   90.00
#
_symmetry.space_group_name_H-M   'P 1'
#
loop_
_entity.id
_entity.type
_entity.pdbx_description
1 polymer ?
#
loop_
_entity_poly.entity_id
_entity_poly.type
_entity_poly.pdbx_seq_one_letter_code
_entity_poly.pdbx_strand_id
1 'polypeptide(L)'
;MSRIIALVTLIAIGSITDPCWGVIVFQKNQDTPIRGFLVYEDGVQIEVHEPLPSGELRKHTLPRVAIDDIIRAVEPDRLAALTPDSPEAYRSYAEELAGKTEDPEARVMAIRLYLIATYLEPEALGRSCLLGMAGLARTPEEERAFRAMAFSLDPEHDPSLLKAPKVVVPEFAGVTDNDRKALRTALQLLRSGRLVEAQRHFQRPPVQAAATYYSHIITEAEYQEAIRVAGRLSPRLLRKFLTLELTLSAAATTETRDEPAKFTPWSQLIAREDIQTAPPQSLTTITEFDPRKSIYRDGKWQTAEE
;
A
#
# COMPACT_ATOMS: atom_id res chain seq x y z
N MET A 1 25.96 -16.00 -53.79
CA MET A 1 25.36 -16.31 -52.48
C MET A 1 25.89 -15.32 -51.46
N SER A 2 25.23 -14.15 -51.33
CA SER A 2 25.64 -13.10 -50.40
C SER A 2 25.08 -13.39 -49.00
N ARG A 3 25.96 -13.51 -48.01
CA ARG A 3 25.57 -13.61 -46.59
C ARG A 3 25.45 -12.19 -46.02
N ILE A 4 24.23 -11.81 -45.66
CA ILE A 4 23.93 -10.59 -44.91
C ILE A 4 24.21 -10.90 -43.44
N ILE A 5 25.22 -10.25 -42.87
CA ILE A 5 25.52 -10.28 -41.43
C ILE A 5 24.67 -9.18 -40.79
N ALA A 6 23.60 -9.56 -40.11
CA ALA A 6 22.78 -8.65 -39.33
C ALA A 6 23.44 -8.41 -37.97
N LEU A 7 24.01 -7.22 -37.78
CA LEU A 7 24.58 -6.74 -36.52
C LEU A 7 23.41 -6.27 -35.61
N VAL A 8 22.99 -7.12 -34.69
CA VAL A 8 22.01 -6.75 -33.65
C VAL A 8 22.74 -5.92 -32.60
N THR A 9 22.56 -4.61 -32.65
CA THR A 9 23.10 -3.67 -31.66
C THR A 9 22.13 -3.65 -30.47
N LEU A 10 22.50 -4.36 -29.40
CA LEU A 10 21.75 -4.39 -28.14
C LEU A 10 21.96 -3.05 -27.43
N ILE A 11 21.02 -2.11 -27.57
CA ILE A 11 21.00 -0.87 -26.81
C ILE A 11 20.55 -1.21 -25.39
N ALA A 12 21.52 -1.39 -24.50
CA ALA A 12 21.27 -1.41 -23.06
C ALA A 12 20.90 0.01 -22.63
N ILE A 13 19.60 0.28 -22.51
CA ILE A 13 19.08 1.48 -21.85
C ILE A 13 19.39 1.29 -20.36
N GLY A 14 20.59 1.71 -19.94
CA GLY A 14 20.93 1.89 -18.55
C GLY A 14 20.07 3.04 -18.02
N SER A 15 18.94 2.70 -17.40
CA SER A 15 18.14 3.65 -16.63
C SER A 15 19.01 4.16 -15.49
N ILE A 16 19.66 5.31 -15.69
CA ILE A 16 20.19 6.12 -14.60
C ILE A 16 18.96 6.65 -13.88
N THR A 17 18.43 5.85 -12.95
CA THR A 17 17.43 6.29 -12.00
C THR A 17 18.16 7.24 -11.06
N ASP A 18 18.07 8.54 -11.35
CA ASP A 18 18.44 9.55 -10.38
C ASP A 18 17.68 9.27 -9.07
N PRO A 19 18.31 9.45 -7.91
CA PRO A 19 17.64 9.22 -6.65
C PRO A 19 16.45 10.17 -6.57
N CYS A 20 15.25 9.60 -6.61
CA CYS A 20 14.00 10.33 -6.39
C CYS A 20 13.79 10.46 -4.88
N TRP A 21 13.77 11.71 -4.38
CA TRP A 21 13.67 11.99 -2.94
C TRP A 21 12.21 12.30 -2.60
N GLY A 22 11.70 11.82 -1.47
CA GLY A 22 10.39 12.20 -0.99
C GLY A 22 10.38 13.63 -0.50
N VAL A 23 9.31 14.33 -0.80
CA VAL A 23 9.08 15.70 -0.36
C VAL A 23 7.63 15.92 0.01
N ILE A 24 7.43 16.72 1.05
CA ILE A 24 6.15 17.35 1.36
C ILE A 24 6.27 18.81 0.99
N VAL A 25 5.50 19.23 -0.02
CA VAL A 25 5.52 20.60 -0.54
C VAL A 25 4.29 21.35 -0.06
N PHE A 26 4.51 22.42 0.69
CA PHE A 26 3.48 23.37 1.11
C PHE A 26 3.42 24.51 0.10
N GLN A 27 2.26 24.72 -0.52
CA GLN A 27 2.05 25.82 -1.45
C GLN A 27 1.42 27.02 -0.74
N LYS A 28 1.77 28.24 -1.18
CA LYS A 28 1.16 29.46 -0.66
C LYS A 28 -0.34 29.47 -0.94
N ASN A 29 -1.13 29.73 0.09
CA ASN A 29 -2.60 29.79 0.03
C ASN A 29 -3.28 28.45 -0.33
N GLN A 30 -2.62 27.30 -0.10
CA GLN A 30 -3.27 25.99 -0.16
C GLN A 30 -3.12 25.27 1.17
N ASP A 31 -4.23 24.74 1.70
CA ASP A 31 -4.23 24.03 2.98
C ASP A 31 -3.76 22.57 2.85
N THR A 32 -3.81 22.01 1.64
CA THR A 32 -3.43 20.62 1.38
C THR A 32 -2.03 20.53 0.81
N PRO A 33 -1.04 19.96 1.54
CA PRO A 33 0.30 19.78 1.00
C PRO A 33 0.34 18.68 -0.06
N ILE A 34 1.24 18.84 -1.04
CA ILE A 34 1.53 17.81 -2.03
C ILE A 34 2.58 16.87 -1.45
N ARG A 35 2.27 15.58 -1.40
CA ARG A 35 3.15 14.53 -0.88
C ARG A 35 3.59 13.64 -2.03
N GLY A 36 4.88 13.61 -2.34
CA GLY A 36 5.35 12.84 -3.48
C GLY A 36 6.86 12.76 -3.59
N PHE A 37 7.33 12.32 -4.75
CA PHE A 37 8.76 12.20 -5.05
C PHE A 37 9.22 13.37 -5.90
N LEU A 38 10.23 14.09 -5.45
CA LEU A 38 10.94 15.11 -6.18
C LEU A 38 11.75 14.44 -7.30
N VAL A 39 11.36 14.72 -8.54
CA VAL A 39 12.01 14.17 -9.75
C VAL A 39 12.95 15.19 -10.37
N TYR A 40 12.61 16.48 -10.25
CA TYR A 40 13.41 17.57 -10.80
C TYR A 40 13.31 18.79 -9.91
N GLU A 41 14.43 19.50 -9.75
CA GLU A 41 14.51 20.72 -8.98
C GLU A 41 15.51 21.66 -9.64
N ASP A 42 15.05 22.87 -9.98
CA ASP A 42 15.92 23.98 -10.32
C ASP A 42 15.57 25.24 -9.52
N GLY A 43 16.23 26.35 -9.83
CA GLY A 43 16.00 27.64 -9.17
C GLY A 43 14.64 28.28 -9.50
N VAL A 44 13.89 27.74 -10.46
CA VAL A 44 12.65 28.32 -10.99
C VAL A 44 11.43 27.48 -10.65
N GLN A 45 11.54 26.15 -10.72
CA GLN A 45 10.45 25.21 -10.52
C GLN A 45 10.93 23.87 -9.95
N ILE A 46 9.98 23.11 -9.45
CA ILE A 46 10.17 21.71 -9.06
C ILE A 46 9.14 20.82 -9.75
N GLU A 47 9.52 19.57 -9.97
CA GLU A 47 8.62 18.51 -10.44
C GLU A 47 8.47 17.46 -9.34
N VAL A 48 7.22 17.24 -8.91
CA VAL A 48 6.88 16.26 -7.88
C VAL A 48 5.89 15.24 -8.45
N HIS A 49 6.17 13.95 -8.26
CA HIS A 49 5.29 12.85 -8.63
C HIS A 49 4.56 12.35 -7.39
N GLU A 50 3.28 12.68 -7.27
CA GLU A 50 2.41 12.25 -6.16
C GLU A 50 1.83 10.86 -6.45
N PRO A 51 2.07 9.84 -5.61
CA PRO A 51 1.45 8.53 -5.76
C PRO A 51 -0.03 8.58 -5.38
N LEU A 52 -0.90 8.21 -6.32
CA LEU A 52 -2.34 8.10 -6.06
C LEU A 52 -2.70 6.71 -5.49
N PRO A 53 -3.85 6.58 -4.79
CA PRO A 53 -4.33 5.28 -4.32
C PRO A 53 -4.57 4.24 -5.43
N SER A 54 -4.69 4.68 -6.69
CA SER A 54 -4.78 3.80 -7.86
C SER A 54 -3.44 3.14 -8.23
N GLY A 55 -2.32 3.59 -7.66
CA GLY A 55 -0.96 3.23 -8.06
C GLY A 55 -0.42 4.07 -9.23
N GLU A 56 -1.24 4.95 -9.81
CA GLU A 56 -0.79 5.92 -10.82
C GLU A 56 -0.04 7.08 -10.15
N LEU A 57 0.95 7.65 -10.85
CA LEU A 57 1.67 8.84 -10.41
C LEU A 57 1.04 10.09 -11.03
N ARG A 58 0.66 11.06 -10.20
CA ARG A 58 0.25 12.39 -10.65
C ARG A 58 1.45 13.32 -10.69
N LYS A 59 1.78 13.82 -11.87
CA LYS A 59 2.84 14.81 -12.06
C LYS A 59 2.36 16.21 -11.68
N HIS A 60 3.10 16.88 -10.80
CA HIS A 60 2.95 18.27 -10.43
C HIS A 60 4.18 19.06 -10.86
N THR A 61 3.98 20.19 -11.55
CA THR A 61 5.06 21.13 -11.88
C THR A 61 4.75 22.45 -11.20
N LEU A 62 5.58 22.81 -10.22
CA LEU A 62 5.31 23.89 -9.29
C LEU A 62 6.40 24.95 -9.40
N PRO A 63 6.06 26.22 -9.67
CA PRO A 63 7.06 27.28 -9.66
C PRO A 63 7.52 27.57 -8.23
N ARG A 64 8.83 27.74 -8.01
CA ARG A 64 9.46 27.96 -6.70
C ARG A 64 8.82 29.11 -5.92
N VAL A 65 8.40 30.15 -6.61
CA VAL A 65 7.73 31.33 -6.02
C VAL A 65 6.39 31.02 -5.36
N ALA A 66 5.70 29.97 -5.81
CA ALA A 66 4.40 29.52 -5.27
C ALA A 66 4.54 28.55 -4.09
N ILE A 67 5.77 28.13 -3.77
CA ILE A 67 6.07 27.23 -2.68
C ILE A 67 6.35 28.06 -1.43
N ASP A 68 5.78 27.64 -0.32
CA ASP A 68 6.03 28.20 1.00
C ASP A 68 7.16 27.44 1.69
N ASP A 69 7.07 26.11 1.74
CA ASP A 69 8.08 25.24 2.34
C ASP A 69 8.19 23.89 1.62
N ILE A 70 9.38 23.27 1.70
CA ILE A 70 9.68 21.92 1.21
C ILE A 70 10.32 21.14 2.35
N ILE A 71 9.58 20.20 2.92
CA ILE A 71 10.09 19.32 3.97
C ILE A 71 10.67 18.06 3.31
N ARG A 72 11.94 17.77 3.62
CA ARG A 72 12.62 16.50 3.33
C ARG A 72 12.78 15.74 4.63
N ALA A 73 12.12 14.61 4.79
CA ALA A 73 12.19 13.87 6.04
C ALA A 73 13.52 13.12 6.25
N VAL A 74 14.18 12.73 5.17
CA VAL A 74 15.43 11.96 5.16
C VAL A 74 16.63 12.88 4.98
N GLU A 75 17.64 12.70 5.84
CA GLU A 75 18.86 13.49 5.87
C GLU A 75 20.02 12.64 5.29
N PRO A 76 20.54 12.98 4.09
CA PRO A 76 21.59 12.19 3.44
C PRO A 76 22.88 12.11 4.25
N ASP A 77 23.24 13.20 4.93
CA ASP A 77 24.46 13.26 5.75
C ASP A 77 24.36 12.30 6.95
N ARG A 78 23.16 12.17 7.52
CA ARG A 78 22.91 11.24 8.62
C ARG A 78 22.94 9.79 8.14
N LEU A 79 22.39 9.49 6.96
CA LEU A 79 22.54 8.18 6.33
C LEU A 79 24.01 7.84 6.07
N ALA A 80 24.80 8.81 5.60
CA ALA A 80 26.23 8.64 5.33
C ALA A 80 27.08 8.46 6.61
N ALA A 81 26.55 8.84 7.77
CA ALA A 81 27.17 8.64 9.07
C ALA A 81 26.87 7.25 9.68
N LEU A 82 25.89 6.52 9.15
CA LEU A 82 25.58 5.17 9.62
C LEU A 82 26.67 4.18 9.23
N THR A 83 27.05 3.33 10.17
CA THR A 83 28.08 2.30 10.00
C THR A 83 27.52 0.92 10.39
N PRO A 84 27.83 -0.16 9.64
CA PRO A 84 27.34 -1.51 9.94
C PRO A 84 27.68 -2.01 11.35
N ASP A 85 28.75 -1.48 11.94
CA ASP A 85 29.19 -1.80 13.31
C ASP A 85 28.22 -1.29 14.41
N SER A 86 27.22 -0.47 14.07
CA SER A 86 26.22 0.04 15.00
C SER A 86 24.78 -0.21 14.50
N PRO A 87 24.28 -1.45 14.60
CA PRO A 87 22.91 -1.81 14.20
C PRO A 87 21.83 -0.96 14.89
N GLU A 88 22.04 -0.59 16.16
CA GLU A 88 21.14 0.27 16.92
C GLU A 88 20.94 1.66 16.31
N ALA A 89 21.97 2.22 15.65
CA ALA A 89 21.87 3.51 14.98
C ALA A 89 20.90 3.47 13.80
N TYR A 90 20.90 2.38 13.03
CA TYR A 90 19.92 2.14 11.96
C TYR A 90 18.51 2.05 12.52
N ARG A 91 18.31 1.24 13.58
CA ARG A 91 17.01 1.10 14.23
C ARG A 91 16.49 2.43 14.78
N SER A 92 17.34 3.17 15.49
CA SER A 92 16.96 4.45 16.11
C SER A 92 16.53 5.46 15.06
N TYR A 93 17.25 5.52 13.93
CA TYR A 93 16.87 6.40 12.85
C TYR A 93 15.60 5.92 12.13
N ALA A 94 15.42 4.61 11.99
CA ALA A 94 14.18 4.03 11.47
C ALA A 94 12.97 4.39 12.33
N GLU A 95 13.07 4.35 13.67
CA GLU A 95 12.00 4.74 14.60
C GLU A 95 11.61 6.21 14.44
N GLU A 96 12.59 7.11 14.29
CA GLU A 96 12.32 8.53 14.05
C GLU A 96 11.58 8.74 12.71
N LEU A 97 12.04 8.09 11.64
CA LEU A 97 11.41 8.18 10.32
C LEU A 97 10.01 7.52 10.31
N ALA A 98 9.81 6.44 11.06
CA ALA A 98 8.52 5.79 11.24
C ALA A 98 7.48 6.72 11.88
N GLY A 99 7.91 7.66 12.73
CA GLY A 99 7.04 8.70 13.29
C GLY A 99 6.52 9.70 12.25
N LYS A 100 7.18 9.82 11.09
CA LYS A 100 6.81 10.71 9.97
C LYS A 100 5.94 9.96 8.96
N THR A 101 4.85 9.33 9.41
CA THR A 101 4.01 8.41 8.59
C THR A 101 3.41 9.05 7.34
N GLU A 102 3.28 10.38 7.31
CA GLU A 102 2.78 11.11 6.14
C GLU A 102 3.79 11.20 4.98
N ASP A 103 5.09 11.04 5.26
CA ASP A 103 6.12 11.10 4.23
C ASP A 103 6.37 9.70 3.65
N PRO A 104 6.08 9.47 2.35
CA PRO A 104 6.26 8.16 1.73
C PRO A 104 7.72 7.72 1.66
N GLU A 105 8.69 8.65 1.53
CA GLU A 105 10.12 8.31 1.55
C GLU A 105 10.56 7.98 2.95
N ALA A 106 10.14 8.73 3.98
CA ALA A 106 10.48 8.41 5.37
C ALA A 106 10.04 6.99 5.71
N ARG A 107 8.82 6.61 5.31
CA ARG A 107 8.30 5.25 5.49
C ARG A 107 9.15 4.20 4.78
N VAL A 108 9.46 4.40 3.49
CA VAL A 108 10.27 3.48 2.70
C VAL A 108 11.68 3.33 3.29
N MET A 109 12.28 4.45 3.71
CA MET A 109 13.60 4.47 4.31
C MET A 109 13.59 3.80 5.68
N ALA A 110 12.58 4.03 6.52
CA ALA A 110 12.41 3.35 7.80
C ALA A 110 12.34 1.82 7.62
N ILE A 111 11.57 1.33 6.64
CA ILE A 111 11.52 -0.11 6.32
C ILE A 111 12.90 -0.64 5.97
N ARG A 112 13.66 0.07 5.12
CA ARG A 112 15.01 -0.33 4.74
C ARG A 112 15.98 -0.35 5.92
N LEU A 113 15.95 0.68 6.77
CA LEU A 113 16.82 0.78 7.93
C LEU A 113 16.51 -0.27 9.00
N TYR A 114 15.22 -0.54 9.26
CA TYR A 114 14.81 -1.66 10.10
C TYR A 114 15.29 -3.00 9.56
N LEU A 115 15.21 -3.21 8.25
CA LEU A 115 15.67 -4.44 7.63
C LEU A 115 17.19 -4.61 7.75
N ILE A 116 17.97 -3.54 7.55
CA ILE A 116 19.42 -3.55 7.76
C ILE A 116 19.75 -3.87 9.22
N ALA A 117 19.11 -3.19 10.18
CA ALA A 117 19.31 -3.44 11.61
C ALA A 117 18.97 -4.91 11.97
N THR A 118 17.87 -5.44 11.44
CA THR A 118 17.44 -6.83 11.62
C THR A 118 18.46 -7.81 11.05
N TYR A 119 19.05 -7.50 9.89
CA TYR A 119 20.01 -8.38 9.24
C TYR A 119 21.36 -8.39 9.97
N LEU A 120 21.81 -7.24 10.46
CA LEU A 120 23.08 -7.12 11.20
C LEU A 120 22.99 -7.77 12.59
N GLU A 121 21.85 -7.64 13.28
CA GLU A 121 21.67 -8.17 14.64
C GLU A 121 20.29 -8.83 14.82
N PRO A 122 20.08 -10.02 14.22
CA PRO A 122 18.77 -10.67 14.18
C PRO A 122 18.25 -11.10 15.55
N GLU A 123 19.15 -11.50 16.46
CA GLU A 123 18.79 -12.00 17.79
C GLU A 123 18.32 -10.88 18.73
N ALA A 124 18.99 -9.72 18.74
CA ALA A 124 18.66 -8.64 19.66
C ALA A 124 17.64 -7.65 19.07
N LEU A 125 17.79 -7.26 17.79
CA LEU A 125 16.97 -6.20 17.18
C LEU A 125 15.89 -6.74 16.25
N GLY A 126 16.07 -7.95 15.72
CA GLY A 126 15.27 -8.45 14.60
C GLY A 126 13.77 -8.46 14.88
N ARG A 127 13.36 -8.89 16.07
CA ARG A 127 11.94 -8.86 16.47
C ARG A 127 11.38 -7.44 16.51
N SER A 128 12.02 -6.52 17.22
CA SER A 128 11.53 -5.15 17.35
C SER A 128 11.44 -4.43 16.00
N CYS A 129 12.45 -4.62 15.15
CA CYS A 129 12.51 -4.01 13.83
C CYS A 129 11.44 -4.56 12.89
N LEU A 130 11.21 -5.88 12.86
CA LEU A 130 10.17 -6.49 12.03
C LEU A 130 8.76 -6.09 12.47
N LEU A 131 8.52 -5.93 13.78
CA LEU A 131 7.25 -5.37 14.27
C LEU A 131 7.10 -3.89 13.91
N GLY A 132 8.19 -3.11 13.94
CA GLY A 132 8.22 -1.74 13.41
C GLY A 132 7.86 -1.70 11.92
N MET A 133 8.42 -2.60 11.12
CA MET A 133 8.09 -2.76 9.70
C MET A 133 6.63 -3.15 9.48
N ALA A 134 6.05 -4.02 10.31
CA ALA A 134 4.63 -4.38 10.24
C ALA A 134 3.71 -3.16 10.37
N GLY A 135 4.04 -2.21 11.25
CA GLY A 135 3.31 -0.95 11.37
C GLY A 135 3.43 -0.01 10.14
N LEU A 136 4.42 -0.23 9.29
CA LEU A 136 4.71 0.57 8.09
C LEU A 136 4.33 -0.14 6.78
N ALA A 137 3.77 -1.35 6.86
CA ALA A 137 3.46 -2.17 5.69
C ALA A 137 2.49 -1.47 4.73
N ARG A 138 2.74 -1.61 3.42
CA ARG A 138 1.93 -1.03 2.34
C ARG A 138 0.68 -1.85 2.08
N THR A 139 0.78 -3.16 2.32
CA THR A 139 -0.31 -4.11 2.09
C THR A 139 -0.48 -5.04 3.28
N PRO A 140 -1.69 -5.61 3.47
CA PRO A 140 -1.93 -6.62 4.51
C PRO A 140 -1.08 -7.88 4.32
N GLU A 141 -0.69 -8.21 3.09
CA GLU A 141 0.21 -9.32 2.76
C GLU A 141 1.63 -9.04 3.28
N GLU A 142 2.13 -7.83 3.06
CA GLU A 142 3.43 -7.39 3.53
C GLU A 142 3.47 -7.35 5.08
N GLU A 143 2.41 -6.85 5.71
CA GLU A 143 2.28 -6.87 7.17
C GLU A 143 2.33 -8.30 7.73
N ARG A 144 1.59 -9.22 7.11
CA ARG A 144 1.59 -10.64 7.48
C ARG A 144 2.97 -11.27 7.33
N ALA A 145 3.69 -10.95 6.25
CA ALA A 145 5.05 -11.44 6.03
C ALA A 145 5.99 -10.96 7.15
N PHE A 146 5.96 -9.66 7.49
CA PHE A 146 6.79 -9.10 8.56
C PHE A 146 6.50 -9.75 9.92
N ARG A 147 5.22 -9.93 10.27
CA ARG A 147 4.81 -10.63 11.52
C ARG A 147 5.25 -12.10 11.55
N ALA A 148 5.10 -12.82 10.43
CA ALA A 148 5.52 -14.21 10.31
C ALA A 148 7.04 -14.36 10.45
N MET A 149 7.81 -13.43 9.87
CA MET A 149 9.26 -13.39 10.01
C MET A 149 9.67 -13.09 11.45
N ALA A 150 9.00 -12.15 12.12
CA ALA A 150 9.26 -11.83 13.53
C ALA A 150 9.06 -13.05 14.43
N PHE A 151 7.99 -13.81 14.20
CA PHE A 151 7.72 -15.08 14.91
C PHE A 151 8.74 -16.17 14.56
N SER A 152 9.24 -16.20 13.33
CA SER A 152 10.25 -17.18 12.91
C SER A 152 11.61 -16.95 13.58
N LEU A 153 11.94 -15.70 13.89
CA LEU A 153 13.15 -15.34 14.66
C LEU A 153 12.99 -15.58 16.17
N ASP A 154 11.78 -15.44 16.71
CA ASP A 154 11.47 -15.64 18.14
C ASP A 154 10.18 -16.48 18.31
N PRO A 155 10.28 -17.83 18.23
CA PRO A 155 9.11 -18.72 18.30
C PRO A 155 8.44 -18.79 19.66
N GLU A 156 9.11 -18.37 20.74
CA GLU A 156 8.54 -18.34 22.10
C GLU A 156 7.55 -17.17 22.29
N HIS A 157 7.45 -16.29 21.29
CA HIS A 157 6.61 -15.11 21.36
C HIS A 157 5.11 -15.39 21.13
N ASP A 158 4.28 -14.37 21.38
CA ASP A 158 2.82 -14.47 21.37
C ASP A 158 2.30 -14.95 20.00
N PRO A 159 1.70 -16.14 19.91
CA PRO A 159 1.12 -16.67 18.68
C PRO A 159 -0.02 -15.80 18.13
N SER A 160 -0.57 -14.89 18.95
CA SER A 160 -1.58 -13.93 18.51
C SER A 160 -1.08 -13.03 17.37
N LEU A 161 0.24 -12.84 17.23
CA LEU A 161 0.85 -12.08 16.14
C LEU A 161 0.62 -12.70 14.76
N LEU A 162 0.39 -14.02 14.68
CA LEU A 162 0.11 -14.73 13.43
C LEU A 162 -1.35 -14.60 13.00
N LYS A 163 -2.23 -14.06 13.86
CA LYS A 163 -3.61 -13.80 13.48
C LYS A 163 -3.61 -12.74 12.39
N ALA A 164 -4.43 -12.95 11.35
CA ALA A 164 -4.60 -11.98 10.29
C ALA A 164 -4.90 -10.61 10.92
N PRO A 165 -4.26 -9.53 10.46
CA PRO A 165 -4.58 -8.20 10.96
C PRO A 165 -6.08 -8.03 10.84
N LYS A 166 -6.74 -7.69 11.95
CA LYS A 166 -8.14 -7.29 11.87
C LYS A 166 -8.12 -6.11 10.91
N VAL A 167 -8.65 -6.30 9.70
CA VAL A 167 -8.98 -5.18 8.83
C VAL A 167 -9.95 -4.39 9.69
N VAL A 168 -9.44 -3.33 10.32
CA VAL A 168 -10.26 -2.37 11.03
C VAL A 168 -11.01 -1.70 9.90
N VAL A 169 -12.14 -2.30 9.56
CA VAL A 169 -13.10 -1.67 8.70
C VAL A 169 -13.37 -0.33 9.40
N PRO A 170 -13.09 0.82 8.74
CA PRO A 170 -13.15 2.11 9.38
C PRO A 170 -14.44 2.18 10.19
N GLU A 171 -14.35 2.52 11.47
CA GLU A 171 -15.54 2.67 12.30
C GLU A 171 -16.37 3.77 11.65
N PHE A 172 -17.42 3.36 10.94
CA PHE A 172 -18.16 4.21 10.03
C PHE A 172 -19.06 5.13 10.83
N ALA A 173 -18.52 6.25 11.30
CA ALA A 173 -19.30 7.28 11.98
C ALA A 173 -20.38 7.81 11.02
N GLY A 174 -21.64 7.42 11.27
CA GLY A 174 -22.81 7.97 10.59
C GLY A 174 -23.57 7.04 9.63
N VAL A 175 -23.07 5.83 9.34
CA VAL A 175 -23.81 4.84 8.51
C VAL A 175 -24.11 3.61 9.35
N THR A 176 -25.38 3.36 9.62
CA THR A 176 -25.79 2.19 10.42
C THR A 176 -25.74 0.91 9.59
N ASP A 177 -25.73 -0.24 10.27
CA ASP A 177 -25.84 -1.55 9.60
C ASP A 177 -27.09 -1.69 8.73
N ASN A 178 -28.18 -1.06 9.15
CA ASN A 178 -29.42 -1.06 8.40
C ASN A 178 -29.28 -0.25 7.10
N ASP A 179 -28.55 0.86 7.12
CA ASP A 179 -28.28 1.68 5.94
C ASP A 179 -27.40 0.93 4.93
N ARG A 180 -26.39 0.22 5.43
CA ARG A 180 -25.54 -0.67 4.61
C ARG A 180 -26.36 -1.78 3.94
N LYS A 181 -27.21 -2.46 4.70
CA LYS A 181 -28.12 -3.50 4.17
C LYS A 181 -29.09 -2.92 3.14
N ALA A 182 -29.65 -1.74 3.41
CA ALA A 182 -30.59 -1.08 2.51
C ALA A 182 -29.94 -0.66 1.19
N LEU A 183 -28.71 -0.11 1.22
CA LEU A 183 -27.94 0.19 0.02
C LEU A 183 -27.62 -1.08 -0.77
N ARG A 184 -27.18 -2.15 -0.09
CA ARG A 184 -26.94 -3.45 -0.74
C ARG A 184 -28.20 -3.97 -1.44
N THR A 185 -29.36 -3.89 -0.80
CA THR A 185 -30.63 -4.28 -1.42
C THR A 185 -30.91 -3.46 -2.69
N ALA A 186 -30.66 -2.15 -2.68
CA ALA A 186 -30.83 -1.30 -3.87
C ALA A 186 -29.90 -1.73 -5.03
N LEU A 187 -28.66 -2.12 -4.75
CA LEU A 187 -27.71 -2.64 -5.76
C LEU A 187 -28.15 -4.00 -6.30
N GLN A 188 -28.67 -4.88 -5.44
CA GLN A 188 -29.17 -6.21 -5.83
C GLN A 188 -30.41 -6.10 -6.72
N LEU A 189 -31.35 -5.21 -6.38
CA LEU A 189 -32.54 -4.94 -7.20
C LEU A 189 -32.16 -4.40 -8.58
N LEU A 190 -31.17 -3.51 -8.64
CA LEU A 190 -30.63 -3.00 -9.89
C LEU A 190 -30.05 -4.14 -10.75
N ARG A 191 -29.21 -5.00 -10.15
CA ARG A 191 -28.58 -6.14 -10.84
C ARG A 191 -29.59 -7.20 -11.28
N SER A 192 -30.68 -7.38 -10.54
CA SER A 192 -31.78 -8.28 -10.91
C SER A 192 -32.74 -7.69 -11.95
N GLY A 193 -32.47 -6.48 -12.47
CA GLY A 193 -33.33 -5.81 -13.45
C GLY A 193 -34.62 -5.21 -12.88
N ARG A 194 -34.78 -5.13 -11.56
CA ARG A 194 -35.94 -4.52 -10.88
C ARG A 194 -35.73 -3.03 -10.70
N LEU A 195 -35.59 -2.31 -11.82
CA LEU A 195 -35.10 -0.92 -11.87
C LEU A 195 -35.97 0.07 -11.09
N VAL A 196 -37.30 -0.04 -11.19
CA VAL A 196 -38.24 0.85 -10.50
C VAL A 196 -38.11 0.70 -8.99
N GLU A 197 -37.96 -0.53 -8.51
CA GLU A 197 -37.79 -0.81 -7.09
C GLU A 197 -36.41 -0.42 -6.60
N ALA A 198 -35.38 -0.68 -7.40
CA ALA A 198 -34.01 -0.24 -7.13
C ALA A 198 -33.95 1.27 -6.93
N GLN A 199 -34.54 2.04 -7.84
CA GLN A 199 -34.63 3.50 -7.75
C GLN A 199 -35.39 3.95 -6.50
N ARG A 200 -36.56 3.35 -6.22
CA ARG A 200 -37.35 3.68 -5.03
C ARG A 200 -36.59 3.35 -3.73
N HIS A 201 -35.81 2.28 -3.71
CA HIS A 201 -34.97 1.93 -2.58
C HIS A 201 -33.80 2.90 -2.43
N PHE A 202 -33.16 3.29 -3.53
CA PHE A 202 -32.03 4.21 -3.55
C PHE A 202 -32.40 5.62 -3.10
N GLN A 203 -33.60 6.09 -3.45
CA GLN A 203 -34.11 7.42 -3.06
C GLN A 203 -34.44 7.57 -1.56
N ARG A 204 -34.31 6.52 -0.76
CA ARG A 204 -34.54 6.63 0.69
C ARG A 204 -33.37 7.43 1.31
N PRO A 205 -33.65 8.44 2.17
CA PRO A 205 -32.61 9.22 2.83
C PRO A 205 -31.47 8.42 3.47
N PRO A 206 -31.71 7.31 4.21
CA PRO A 206 -30.63 6.49 4.76
C PRO A 206 -29.74 5.85 3.68
N VAL A 207 -30.33 5.46 2.56
CA VAL A 207 -29.59 4.84 1.45
C VAL A 207 -28.77 5.88 0.69
N GLN A 208 -29.29 7.09 0.54
CA GLN A 208 -28.55 8.22 -0.03
C GLN A 208 -27.36 8.61 0.85
N ALA A 209 -27.54 8.69 2.17
CA ALA A 209 -26.43 8.96 3.10
C ALA A 209 -25.32 7.90 3.00
N ALA A 210 -25.71 6.62 2.96
CA ALA A 210 -24.76 5.52 2.72
C ALA A 210 -24.09 5.62 1.33
N ALA A 211 -24.84 5.97 0.28
CA ALA A 211 -24.30 6.11 -1.07
C ALA A 211 -23.30 7.27 -1.18
N THR A 212 -23.58 8.41 -0.54
CA THR A 212 -22.64 9.54 -0.44
C THR A 212 -21.35 9.12 0.24
N TYR A 213 -21.46 8.33 1.31
CA TYR A 213 -20.30 7.78 2.01
C TYR A 213 -19.43 6.89 1.08
N TYR A 214 -20.04 6.01 0.29
CA TYR A 214 -19.35 5.14 -0.66
C TYR A 214 -19.13 5.76 -2.06
N SER A 215 -19.22 7.10 -2.18
CA SER A 215 -19.10 7.82 -3.45
C SER A 215 -17.76 7.60 -4.17
N HIS A 216 -16.71 7.25 -3.42
CA HIS A 216 -15.39 6.91 -3.94
C HIS A 216 -15.37 5.60 -4.75
N ILE A 217 -16.30 4.67 -4.50
CA ILE A 217 -16.45 3.43 -5.30
C ILE A 217 -17.44 3.67 -6.45
N ILE A 218 -18.62 4.19 -6.10
CA ILE A 218 -19.66 4.49 -7.08
C ILE A 218 -20.33 5.83 -6.77
N THR A 219 -20.42 6.68 -7.76
CA THR A 219 -21.11 7.97 -7.63
C THR A 219 -22.61 7.82 -7.87
N GLU A 220 -23.41 8.76 -7.36
CA GLU A 220 -24.85 8.81 -7.64
C GLU A 220 -25.13 8.92 -9.15
N ALA A 221 -24.33 9.70 -9.88
CA ALA A 221 -24.43 9.82 -11.33
C ALA A 221 -24.23 8.47 -12.04
N GLU A 222 -23.28 7.65 -11.59
CA GLU A 222 -23.07 6.30 -12.12
C GLU A 222 -24.22 5.34 -11.78
N TYR A 223 -24.85 5.50 -10.60
CA TYR A 223 -26.05 4.75 -10.24
C TYR A 223 -27.26 5.12 -11.10
N GLN A 224 -27.50 6.41 -11.32
CA GLN A 224 -28.57 6.89 -12.19
C GLN A 224 -28.32 6.48 -13.65
N GLU A 225 -27.06 6.49 -14.09
CA GLU A 225 -26.69 5.99 -15.42
C GLU A 225 -27.04 4.51 -15.57
N ALA A 226 -26.73 3.69 -14.55
CA ALA A 226 -27.09 2.28 -14.54
C ALA A 226 -28.60 2.03 -14.66
N ILE A 227 -29.42 2.85 -13.99
CA ILE A 227 -30.88 2.82 -14.13
C ILE A 227 -31.30 3.22 -15.55
N ARG A 228 -30.71 4.28 -16.11
CA ARG A 228 -31.00 4.80 -17.45
C ARG A 228 -30.72 3.79 -18.55
N VAL A 229 -29.60 3.06 -18.46
CA VAL A 229 -29.25 1.98 -19.41
C VAL A 229 -29.97 0.65 -19.12
N ALA A 230 -31.01 0.69 -18.28
CA ALA A 230 -31.83 -0.45 -17.91
C ALA A 230 -31.03 -1.65 -17.35
N GLY A 231 -29.97 -1.37 -16.57
CA GLY A 231 -29.13 -2.40 -15.97
C GLY A 231 -28.18 -3.10 -16.97
N ARG A 232 -28.10 -2.65 -18.23
CA ARG A 232 -27.04 -3.08 -19.17
C ARG A 232 -25.72 -2.40 -18.82
N LEU A 233 -25.16 -2.80 -17.69
CA LEU A 233 -23.93 -2.23 -17.13
C LEU A 233 -22.74 -2.51 -18.05
N SER A 234 -21.92 -1.48 -18.28
CA SER A 234 -20.60 -1.69 -18.85
C SER A 234 -19.75 -2.58 -17.91
N PRO A 235 -18.77 -3.34 -18.42
CA PRO A 235 -17.91 -4.18 -17.57
C PRO A 235 -17.23 -3.39 -16.44
N ARG A 236 -16.89 -2.12 -16.69
CA ARG A 236 -16.32 -1.20 -15.71
C ARG A 236 -17.31 -0.89 -14.58
N LEU A 237 -18.54 -0.52 -14.92
CA LEU A 237 -19.58 -0.24 -13.92
C LEU A 237 -19.93 -1.49 -13.13
N LEU A 238 -20.12 -2.64 -13.81
CA LEU A 238 -20.39 -3.91 -13.14
C LEU A 238 -19.32 -4.26 -12.09
N ARG A 239 -18.04 -4.07 -12.42
CA ARG A 239 -16.95 -4.27 -11.46
C ARG A 239 -17.09 -3.35 -10.24
N LYS A 240 -17.37 -2.06 -10.43
CA LYS A 240 -17.62 -1.12 -9.32
C LYS A 240 -18.80 -1.53 -8.44
N PHE A 241 -19.92 -1.93 -9.04
CA PHE A 241 -21.10 -2.42 -8.32
C PHE A 241 -20.79 -3.68 -7.49
N LEU A 242 -20.05 -4.63 -8.06
CA LEU A 242 -19.63 -5.84 -7.34
C LEU A 242 -18.64 -5.53 -6.22
N THR A 243 -17.67 -4.64 -6.45
CA THR A 243 -16.76 -4.17 -5.39
C THR A 243 -17.55 -3.55 -4.25
N LEU A 244 -18.53 -2.68 -4.54
CA LEU A 244 -19.38 -2.09 -3.52
C LEU A 244 -20.21 -3.16 -2.79
N GLU A 245 -20.84 -4.09 -3.50
CA GLU A 245 -21.63 -5.17 -2.88
C GLU A 245 -20.76 -6.04 -1.95
N LEU A 246 -19.52 -6.33 -2.33
CA LEU A 246 -18.56 -7.08 -1.50
C LEU A 246 -18.13 -6.28 -0.27
N THR A 247 -17.81 -4.99 -0.41
CA THR A 247 -17.45 -4.13 0.74
C THR A 247 -18.61 -3.99 1.73
N LEU A 248 -19.85 -3.84 1.26
CA LEU A 248 -21.05 -3.82 2.10
C LEU A 248 -21.34 -5.18 2.76
N SER A 249 -20.90 -6.28 2.14
CA SER A 249 -21.06 -7.63 2.70
C SER A 249 -20.02 -7.94 3.77
N ALA A 250 -18.76 -7.56 3.56
CA ALA A 250 -17.67 -7.78 4.52
C ALA A 250 -17.86 -6.97 5.81
N ALA A 251 -18.44 -5.77 5.70
CA ALA A 251 -18.71 -4.90 6.84
C ALA A 251 -19.87 -5.39 7.74
N ALA A 252 -20.74 -6.27 7.25
CA ALA A 252 -21.82 -6.87 8.03
C ALA A 252 -21.37 -8.12 8.82
N THR A 253 -20.16 -8.62 8.54
CA THR A 253 -19.60 -9.84 9.14
C THR A 253 -18.70 -9.57 10.36
N THR A 254 -18.80 -8.39 10.97
CA THR A 254 -18.06 -8.06 12.21
C THR A 254 -18.56 -8.79 13.46
N GLU A 255 -19.66 -9.54 13.36
CA GLU A 255 -19.89 -10.67 14.26
C GLU A 255 -19.12 -11.88 13.71
N THR A 256 -17.88 -12.04 14.14
CA THR A 256 -17.18 -13.32 14.12
C THR A 256 -17.99 -14.32 14.93
N ARG A 257 -18.96 -14.96 14.27
CA ARG A 257 -19.34 -16.32 14.62
C ARG A 257 -18.15 -17.16 14.17
N ASP A 258 -17.39 -17.65 15.14
CA ASP A 258 -16.42 -18.74 14.95
C ASP A 258 -17.20 -19.96 14.43
N GLU A 259 -17.57 -19.97 13.15
CA GLU A 259 -17.75 -21.24 12.48
C GLU A 259 -16.35 -21.82 12.32
N PRO A 260 -16.07 -23.01 12.87
CA PRO A 260 -14.79 -23.65 12.67
C PRO A 260 -14.61 -23.77 11.16
N ALA A 261 -13.65 -23.03 10.61
CA ALA A 261 -13.27 -23.14 9.21
C ALA A 261 -13.14 -24.64 8.92
N LYS A 262 -13.99 -25.16 8.02
CA LYS A 262 -13.99 -26.57 7.67
C LYS A 262 -12.56 -26.92 7.27
N PHE A 263 -11.87 -27.61 8.17
CA PHE A 263 -10.46 -27.94 7.99
C PHE A 263 -10.36 -28.81 6.75
N THR A 264 -9.79 -28.26 5.68
CA THR A 264 -9.51 -29.03 4.48
C THR A 264 -8.31 -29.91 4.82
N PRO A 265 -8.44 -31.25 4.82
CA PRO A 265 -7.33 -32.13 5.13
C PRO A 265 -6.16 -31.85 4.20
N TRP A 266 -4.93 -31.90 4.72
CA TRP A 266 -3.70 -31.69 3.94
C TRP A 266 -3.64 -32.53 2.66
N SER A 267 -4.19 -33.76 2.70
CA SER A 267 -4.29 -34.63 1.53
C SER A 267 -5.13 -34.04 0.39
N GLN A 268 -6.20 -33.30 0.69
CA GLN A 268 -7.04 -32.64 -0.31
C GLN A 268 -6.41 -31.35 -0.84
N LEU A 269 -5.61 -30.66 -0.03
CA LEU A 269 -4.80 -29.55 -0.50
C LEU A 269 -3.73 -30.04 -1.46
N ILE A 270 -2.92 -31.03 -1.06
CA ILE A 270 -1.82 -31.61 -1.87
C ILE A 270 -2.33 -32.19 -3.20
N ALA A 271 -3.54 -32.76 -3.21
CA ALA A 271 -4.17 -33.29 -4.43
C ALA A 271 -4.64 -32.20 -5.42
N ARG A 272 -4.70 -30.93 -5.01
CA ARG A 272 -4.90 -29.82 -5.95
C ARG A 272 -3.56 -29.49 -6.59
N GLU A 273 -3.43 -29.79 -7.89
CA GLU A 273 -2.25 -29.45 -8.70
C GLU A 273 -1.98 -27.93 -8.79
N ASP A 274 -2.88 -27.10 -8.28
CA ASP A 274 -2.79 -25.63 -8.23
C ASP A 274 -2.10 -25.06 -6.97
N ILE A 275 -1.43 -25.87 -6.14
CA ILE A 275 -0.65 -25.31 -5.03
C ILE A 275 0.60 -24.63 -5.57
N GLN A 276 0.54 -23.31 -5.70
CA GLN A 276 1.74 -22.49 -5.72
C GLN A 276 2.41 -22.57 -4.35
N THR A 277 3.61 -23.14 -4.29
CA THR A 277 4.42 -23.08 -3.08
C THR A 277 4.71 -21.62 -2.77
N ALA A 278 4.40 -21.20 -1.54
CA ALA A 278 4.81 -19.88 -1.09
C ALA A 278 6.34 -19.81 -1.17
N PRO A 279 6.92 -18.75 -1.78
CA PRO A 279 8.36 -18.61 -1.82
C PRO A 279 8.91 -18.58 -0.39
N PRO A 280 10.06 -19.21 -0.12
CA PRO A 280 10.66 -19.15 1.20
C PRO A 280 10.90 -17.69 1.56
N GLN A 281 10.29 -17.27 2.66
CA GLN A 281 10.51 -15.93 3.19
C GLN A 281 11.88 -15.92 3.88
N SER A 282 12.70 -14.95 3.52
CA SER A 282 13.99 -14.69 4.13
C SER A 282 14.14 -13.18 4.30
N LEU A 283 15.05 -12.72 5.16
CA LEU A 283 15.33 -11.29 5.31
C LEU A 283 15.74 -10.64 3.98
N THR A 284 16.37 -11.38 3.07
CA THR A 284 16.75 -10.90 1.74
C THR A 284 15.62 -10.87 0.71
N THR A 285 14.50 -11.54 0.97
CA THR A 285 13.38 -11.67 0.02
C THR A 285 12.07 -11.05 0.51
N ILE A 286 12.01 -10.63 1.78
CA ILE A 286 10.80 -10.10 2.40
C ILE A 286 10.44 -8.68 1.94
N THR A 287 11.43 -7.95 1.40
CA THR A 287 11.23 -6.65 0.73
C THR A 287 12.05 -6.59 -0.56
N GLU A 288 11.84 -5.53 -1.34
CA GLU A 288 12.69 -5.19 -2.49
C GLU A 288 14.11 -4.73 -2.12
N PHE A 289 14.39 -4.46 -0.84
CA PHE A 289 15.68 -3.97 -0.40
C PHE A 289 16.63 -5.12 -0.07
N ASP A 290 17.87 -5.01 -0.53
CA ASP A 290 18.95 -5.90 -0.13
C ASP A 290 19.59 -5.39 1.17
N PRO A 291 19.43 -6.10 2.31
CA PRO A 291 20.01 -5.68 3.59
C PRO A 291 21.53 -5.70 3.63
N ARG A 292 22.18 -6.41 2.69
CA ARG A 292 23.65 -6.43 2.59
C ARG A 292 24.20 -5.07 2.17
N LYS A 293 23.39 -4.26 1.48
CA LYS A 293 23.74 -2.90 1.09
C LYS A 293 23.46 -1.94 2.23
N SER A 294 24.30 -2.00 3.27
CA SER A 294 24.13 -1.30 4.53
C SER A 294 24.85 0.06 4.61
N ILE A 295 25.70 0.40 3.64
CA ILE A 295 26.47 1.65 3.64
C ILE A 295 25.88 2.64 2.63
N TYR A 296 25.59 3.87 3.04
CA TYR A 296 25.12 4.93 2.14
C TYR A 296 26.26 5.87 1.76
N ARG A 297 26.67 5.88 0.49
CA ARG A 297 27.72 6.75 -0.08
C ARG A 297 27.32 7.24 -1.46
N ASP A 298 27.58 8.52 -1.74
CA ASP A 298 27.31 9.15 -3.04
C ASP A 298 25.87 8.95 -3.52
N GLY A 299 24.91 9.06 -2.60
CA GLY A 299 23.49 8.89 -2.91
C GLY A 299 23.04 7.43 -3.12
N LYS A 300 23.93 6.45 -2.92
CA LYS A 300 23.68 5.03 -3.21
C LYS A 300 23.96 4.14 -2.01
N TRP A 301 23.15 3.10 -1.88
CA TRP A 301 23.37 2.01 -0.94
C TRP A 301 24.35 1.00 -1.53
N GLN A 302 25.45 0.74 -0.82
CA GLN A 302 26.56 -0.12 -1.20
C GLN A 302 26.75 -1.21 -0.15
N THR A 303 27.30 -2.35 -0.57
CA THR A 303 27.70 -3.43 0.34
C THR A 303 28.92 -2.98 1.14
N ALA A 304 29.01 -3.36 2.41
CA ALA A 304 30.27 -3.26 3.12
C ALA A 304 31.28 -4.16 2.40
N GLU A 305 32.29 -3.57 1.73
CA GLU A 305 33.40 -4.35 1.20
C GLU A 305 34.12 -5.00 2.38
N GLU A 306 34.22 -6.35 2.35
CA GLU A 306 35.01 -7.14 3.30
C GLU A 306 36.51 -6.87 3.16
#